data_AF-A0A7C2R6Q8-F1
#
_entry.id   AF-A0A7C2R6Q8-F1
#
_cell.length_a   1.000
_cell.length_b   1.000
_cell.length_c   1.000
_cell.angle_alpha   90.00
_cell.angle_beta   90.00
_cell.angle_gamma   90.00
#
_symmetry.space_group_name_H-M   'P 1'
#
loop_
_entity.id
_entity.type
_entity.pdbx_description
1 polymer ?
#
loop_
_entity_poly.entity_id
_entity_poly.type
_entity_poly.pdbx_seq_one_letter_code
_entity_poly.pdbx_strand_id
1 'polypeptide(L)'
;MFKQPSTKEKVNFQIQQFLLKKSASFHQILEVCDAPKETVNKYLDELVKTGNVVIKPKRKQGIDKYALTDKGNDEITLLLEKYKVKTQIDQMLPERFEQFKRFVDFLAKSKKGDVFVLEHSEAKGVKQIKKFKNLGTTIESKD
;
A
#
# COMPACT_ATOMS: atom_id res chain seq x y z
N MET A 1 -7.37 -15.43 -9.11
CA MET A 1 -8.24 -14.29 -9.47
C MET A 1 -8.35 -13.38 -8.26
N PHE A 2 -7.84 -12.15 -8.31
CA PHE A 2 -8.11 -11.18 -7.25
C PHE A 2 -9.59 -10.79 -7.31
N LYS A 3 -10.29 -10.87 -6.17
CA LYS A 3 -11.67 -10.38 -6.07
C LYS A 3 -11.67 -8.89 -6.38
N GLN A 4 -12.62 -8.44 -7.21
CA GLN A 4 -12.84 -7.00 -7.37
C GLN A 4 -13.16 -6.41 -5.98
N PRO A 5 -12.57 -5.25 -5.63
CA PRO A 5 -12.87 -4.62 -4.36
C PRO A 5 -14.36 -4.30 -4.32
N SER A 6 -14.98 -4.67 -3.22
CA SER A 6 -16.38 -4.36 -2.92
C SER A 6 -16.60 -2.85 -2.95
N THR A 7 -17.85 -2.42 -3.16
CA THR A 7 -18.23 -1.00 -3.10
C THR A 7 -17.78 -0.36 -1.78
N LYS A 8 -17.84 -1.10 -0.67
CA LYS A 8 -17.33 -0.67 0.63
C LYS A 8 -15.84 -0.40 0.63
N GLU A 9 -15.03 -1.34 0.17
CA GLU A 9 -13.57 -1.20 0.14
C GLU A 9 -13.13 -0.03 -0.75
N LYS A 10 -13.82 0.16 -1.89
CA LYS A 10 -13.56 1.30 -2.79
C LYS A 10 -13.82 2.65 -2.10
N VAL A 11 -14.99 2.80 -1.47
CA VAL A 11 -15.34 4.07 -0.81
C VAL A 11 -14.45 4.31 0.41
N ASN A 12 -14.19 3.28 1.23
CA ASN A 12 -13.24 3.39 2.35
C ASN A 12 -11.85 3.84 1.88
N PHE A 13 -11.37 3.27 0.78
CA PHE A 13 -10.09 3.66 0.19
C PHE A 13 -10.12 5.11 -0.29
N GLN A 14 -11.16 5.56 -0.99
CA GLN A 14 -11.30 6.96 -1.45
C GLN A 14 -11.29 7.94 -0.26
N ILE A 15 -12.06 7.66 0.78
CA ILE A 15 -12.12 8.48 2.00
C ILE A 15 -10.72 8.58 2.64
N GLN A 16 -10.10 7.44 2.92
CA GLN A 16 -8.81 7.40 3.62
C GLN A 16 -7.70 8.02 2.75
N GLN A 17 -7.66 7.72 1.45
CA GLN A 17 -6.68 8.30 0.52
C GLN A 17 -6.80 9.83 0.44
N PHE A 18 -8.02 10.37 0.50
CA PHE A 18 -8.20 11.81 0.55
C PHE A 18 -7.73 12.40 1.89
N LEU A 19 -8.09 11.75 3.00
CA LEU A 19 -7.73 12.19 4.35
C LEU A 19 -6.24 12.05 4.67
N LEU A 20 -5.52 11.19 3.95
CA LEU A 20 -4.05 11.07 4.00
C LEU A 20 -3.36 12.37 3.59
N LYS A 21 -3.98 13.17 2.71
CA LYS A 21 -3.41 14.44 2.25
C LYS A 21 -3.68 15.58 3.23
N LYS A 22 -4.86 15.59 3.83
CA LYS A 22 -5.33 16.67 4.71
C LYS A 22 -6.60 16.26 5.46
N SER A 23 -6.87 16.93 6.58
CA SER A 23 -8.20 16.88 7.18
C SER A 23 -9.24 17.57 6.32
N ALA A 24 -10.47 17.04 6.32
CA ALA A 24 -11.53 17.50 5.42
C ALA A 24 -12.90 17.51 6.09
N SER A 25 -13.80 18.38 5.62
CA SER A 25 -15.22 18.33 6.03
C SER A 25 -15.94 17.18 5.32
N PHE A 26 -17.10 16.79 5.84
CA PHE A 26 -17.92 15.76 5.19
C PHE A 26 -18.25 16.12 3.74
N HIS A 27 -18.54 17.39 3.44
CA HIS A 27 -18.83 17.84 2.09
C HIS A 27 -17.66 17.63 1.12
N GLN A 28 -16.43 17.95 1.55
CA GLN A 28 -15.22 17.73 0.76
C GLN A 28 -14.96 16.24 0.51
N ILE A 29 -15.34 15.37 1.45
CA ILE A 29 -15.23 13.91 1.29
C ILE A 29 -16.25 13.42 0.25
N LEU A 30 -17.48 13.95 0.24
CA LEU A 30 -18.49 13.60 -0.75
C LEU A 30 -18.06 13.97 -2.18
N GLU A 31 -17.37 15.08 -2.37
CA GLU A 31 -16.91 15.53 -3.71
C GLU A 31 -15.91 14.56 -4.36
N VAL A 32 -15.18 13.79 -3.55
CA VAL A 32 -14.14 12.86 -4.05
C VAL A 32 -14.57 11.40 -4.03
N CYS A 33 -15.67 11.07 -3.35
CA CYS A 33 -16.18 9.71 -3.27
C CYS A 33 -17.20 9.46 -4.37
N ASP A 34 -17.04 8.34 -5.09
CA ASP A 34 -17.97 7.93 -6.14
C ASP A 34 -19.08 7.05 -5.53
N ALA A 35 -19.86 7.63 -4.62
CA ALA A 35 -20.94 6.93 -3.93
C ALA A 35 -22.03 7.89 -3.38
N PRO A 36 -23.27 7.41 -3.18
CA PRO A 36 -24.32 8.21 -2.56
C PRO A 36 -23.95 8.70 -1.16
N LYS A 37 -24.46 9.87 -0.78
CA LYS A 37 -24.21 10.52 0.52
C LYS A 37 -24.41 9.58 1.71
N GLU A 38 -25.48 8.80 1.71
CA GLU A 38 -25.81 7.85 2.78
C GLU A 38 -24.75 6.74 2.91
N THR A 39 -24.24 6.25 1.78
CA THR A 39 -23.19 5.25 1.71
C THR A 39 -21.87 5.81 2.25
N VAL A 40 -21.49 7.01 1.82
CA VAL A 40 -20.28 7.69 2.32
C VAL A 40 -20.38 7.96 3.81
N ASN A 41 -21.54 8.44 4.29
CA ASN A 41 -21.76 8.67 5.72
C ASN A 41 -21.60 7.39 6.53
N LYS A 42 -22.27 6.31 6.12
CA LYS A 42 -22.21 5.01 6.79
C LYS A 42 -20.76 4.52 6.92
N TYR A 43 -20.00 4.56 5.83
CA TYR A 43 -18.64 4.06 5.81
C TYR A 43 -17.65 4.97 6.54
N LEU A 44 -17.85 6.29 6.48
CA LEU A 44 -17.10 7.24 7.30
C LEU A 44 -17.33 7.00 8.80
N ASP A 45 -18.58 6.77 9.21
CA ASP A 45 -18.92 6.44 10.60
C ASP A 45 -18.28 5.11 11.04
N GLU A 46 -18.23 4.10 10.16
CA GLU A 46 -17.51 2.84 10.42
C GLU A 46 -15.99 3.08 10.59
N LEU A 47 -15.38 3.95 9.78
CA LEU A 47 -13.96 4.32 9.92
C LEU A 47 -13.67 5.08 11.21
N VAL A 48 -14.63 5.88 11.69
CA VAL A 48 -14.53 6.54 13.00
C VAL A 48 -14.64 5.50 14.12
N LYS A 49 -15.62 4.60 14.06
CA LYS A 49 -15.81 3.52 15.07
C LYS A 49 -14.63 2.57 15.17
N THR A 50 -13.96 2.28 14.05
CA THR A 50 -12.77 1.42 14.00
C THR A 50 -11.48 2.13 14.41
N GLY A 51 -11.55 3.44 14.67
CA GLY A 51 -10.42 4.26 15.10
C GLY A 51 -9.45 4.62 13.99
N ASN A 52 -9.83 4.45 12.72
CA ASN A 52 -9.00 4.83 11.56
C ASN A 52 -9.15 6.31 11.22
N VAL A 53 -10.30 6.91 11.58
CA VAL A 53 -10.60 8.32 11.40
C VAL A 53 -11.04 8.93 12.72
N VAL A 54 -10.70 10.19 12.95
CA VAL A 54 -11.13 10.98 14.11
C VAL A 54 -11.80 12.27 13.66
N ILE A 55 -12.83 12.68 14.39
CA ILE A 55 -13.48 13.99 14.22
C ILE A 55 -12.72 15.00 15.06
N LYS A 56 -12.06 15.95 14.39
CA LYS A 56 -11.41 17.09 15.04
C LYS A 56 -12.46 18.17 15.33
N PRO A 57 -12.53 18.65 16.58
CA PRO A 57 -13.54 19.64 16.98
C PRO A 57 -13.37 20.95 16.21
N LYS A 58 -14.50 21.63 16.04
CA LYS A 58 -14.64 22.92 15.35
C LYS A 58 -13.59 23.93 15.83
N ARG A 59 -12.67 24.31 14.94
CA ARG A 59 -11.97 25.61 15.05
C ARG A 59 -12.86 26.71 14.47
N LYS A 60 -12.48 27.98 14.65
CA LYS A 60 -13.12 29.27 14.29
C LYS A 60 -14.30 29.33 13.29
N GLN A 61 -14.46 28.39 12.35
CA GLN A 61 -15.52 28.33 11.33
C GLN A 61 -16.70 27.39 11.66
N GLY A 62 -16.70 26.67 12.78
CA GLY A 62 -17.89 25.93 13.22
C GLY A 62 -18.20 24.64 12.43
N ILE A 63 -17.28 24.14 11.61
CA ILE A 63 -17.43 22.92 10.80
C ILE A 63 -16.52 21.81 11.32
N ASP A 64 -17.08 20.63 11.53
CA ASP A 64 -16.34 19.44 11.94
C ASP A 64 -15.46 18.93 10.79
N LYS A 65 -14.24 18.50 11.13
CA LYS A 65 -13.30 17.94 10.16
C LYS A 65 -12.91 16.53 10.55
N TYR A 66 -12.85 15.65 9.57
CA TYR A 66 -12.33 14.30 9.70
C TYR A 66 -10.84 14.31 9.40
N ALA A 67 -10.07 13.50 10.12
CA ALA A 67 -8.65 13.29 9.89
C ALA A 67 -8.30 11.82 10.12
N LEU A 68 -7.30 11.30 9.40
CA LEU A 68 -6.75 10.00 9.72
C LEU A 68 -6.07 10.02 11.09
N THR A 69 -6.19 8.90 11.79
CA THR A 69 -5.34 8.55 12.93
C THR A 69 -4.05 7.90 12.43
N ASP A 70 -3.08 7.69 13.31
CA ASP A 70 -1.84 6.99 12.95
C ASP A 70 -2.14 5.57 12.44
N LYS A 71 -3.05 4.86 13.13
CA LYS A 71 -3.55 3.56 12.68
C LYS A 71 -4.14 3.61 11.26
N GLY A 72 -4.98 4.61 10.98
CA GLY A 72 -5.56 4.80 9.66
C GLY A 72 -4.53 5.14 8.59
N ASN A 73 -3.51 5.94 8.94
CA ASN A 73 -2.38 6.26 8.06
C ASN A 73 -1.57 5.00 7.71
N ASP A 74 -1.26 4.15 8.68
CA ASP A 74 -0.51 2.93 8.45
C ASP A 74 -1.29 1.96 7.55
N GLU A 75 -2.59 1.79 7.81
CA GLU A 75 -3.45 0.90 7.04
C GLU A 75 -3.57 1.32 5.57
N ILE A 76 -3.84 2.60 5.31
CA ILE A 76 -3.96 3.09 3.92
C ILE A 76 -2.61 3.09 3.19
N THR A 77 -1.51 3.36 3.91
CA THR A 77 -0.16 3.34 3.32
C THR A 77 0.20 1.93 2.87
N LEU A 78 -0.04 0.93 3.72
CA LEU A 78 0.19 -0.48 3.38
C LEU A 78 -0.65 -0.91 2.16
N LEU A 79 -1.91 -0.47 2.09
CA LEU A 79 -2.77 -0.72 0.94
C LEU A 79 -2.20 -0.10 -0.36
N LEU A 80 -1.75 1.15 -0.30
CA LEU A 80 -1.15 1.84 -1.45
C LEU A 80 0.13 1.14 -1.94
N GLU A 81 0.99 0.71 -1.03
CA GLU A 81 2.19 -0.07 -1.36
C GLU A 81 1.83 -1.39 -2.03
N LYS A 82 0.85 -2.12 -1.49
CA LYS A 82 0.36 -3.37 -2.07
C LYS A 82 -0.15 -3.16 -3.50
N TYR A 83 -0.91 -2.10 -3.75
CA TYR A 83 -1.38 -1.76 -5.11
C TYR A 83 -0.24 -1.39 -6.05
N LYS A 84 0.77 -0.67 -5.56
CA LYS A 84 1.97 -0.32 -6.34
C LYS A 84 2.73 -1.57 -6.76
N VAL A 85 3.00 -2.48 -5.82
CA VAL A 85 3.67 -3.76 -6.10
C VAL A 85 2.88 -4.59 -7.09
N LYS A 86 1.55 -4.70 -6.91
CA LYS A 86 0.69 -5.42 -7.86
C LYS A 86 0.75 -4.81 -9.27
N THR A 87 0.66 -3.49 -9.37
CA THR A 87 0.74 -2.79 -10.67
C THR A 87 2.08 -3.03 -11.35
N GLN A 88 3.18 -3.00 -10.60
CA GLN A 88 4.50 -3.31 -11.14
C GLN A 88 4.57 -4.76 -11.65
N ILE A 89 4.03 -5.72 -10.90
CA ILE A 89 3.97 -7.13 -11.31
C ILE A 89 3.11 -7.30 -12.57
N ASP A 90 1.93 -6.67 -12.62
CA ASP A 90 1.01 -6.76 -13.77
C ASP A 90 1.62 -6.14 -15.05
N GLN A 91 2.54 -5.19 -14.90
CA GLN A 91 3.27 -4.54 -16.01
C GLN A 91 4.61 -5.22 -16.35
N MET A 92 5.02 -6.27 -15.62
CA MET A 92 6.27 -6.98 -15.92
C MET A 92 6.12 -7.85 -17.17
N LEU A 93 7.16 -7.81 -18.02
CA LEU A 93 7.33 -8.82 -19.05
C LEU A 93 7.46 -10.22 -18.42
N PRO A 94 6.96 -11.29 -19.07
CA PRO A 94 7.02 -12.64 -18.51
C PRO A 94 8.44 -13.08 -18.09
N GLU A 95 9.47 -12.75 -18.86
CA GLU A 95 10.85 -13.12 -18.49
C GLU A 95 11.32 -12.41 -17.22
N ARG A 96 10.96 -11.12 -17.06
CA ARG A 96 11.26 -10.36 -15.84
C ARG A 96 10.49 -10.89 -14.64
N PHE A 97 9.25 -11.31 -14.83
CA PHE A 97 8.44 -11.90 -13.76
C PHE A 97 9.02 -13.26 -13.31
N GLU A 98 9.50 -14.09 -14.23
CA GLU A 98 10.20 -15.34 -13.87
C GLU A 98 11.51 -15.08 -13.13
N GLN A 99 12.28 -14.06 -13.52
CA GLN A 99 13.47 -13.65 -12.77
C GLN A 99 13.11 -13.16 -11.36
N PHE A 100 12.04 -12.37 -11.23
CA PHE A 100 11.53 -11.92 -9.94
C PHE A 100 11.10 -13.09 -9.04
N LYS A 101 10.37 -14.08 -9.58
CA LYS A 101 10.03 -15.31 -8.84
C LYS A 101 11.27 -16.03 -8.31
N ARG A 102 12.27 -16.25 -9.17
CA ARG A 102 13.53 -16.90 -8.77
C ARG A 102 14.24 -16.14 -7.66
N PHE A 103 14.21 -14.81 -7.70
CA PHE A 103 14.78 -13.97 -6.65
C PHE A 103 14.01 -14.09 -5.33
N VAL A 104 12.68 -14.06 -5.36
CA VAL A 104 11.84 -14.25 -4.16
C VAL A 104 12.03 -15.66 -3.58
N ASP A 105 12.08 -16.68 -4.43
CA ASP A 105 12.40 -18.06 -4.04
C ASP A 105 13.76 -18.16 -3.36
N PHE A 106 14.77 -17.47 -3.91
CA PHE A 106 16.08 -17.38 -3.29
C PHE A 106 16.00 -16.73 -1.90
N LEU A 107 15.30 -15.60 -1.75
CA LEU A 107 15.15 -14.98 -0.42
C LEU A 107 14.48 -15.90 0.60
N ALA A 108 13.51 -16.72 0.17
CA ALA A 108 12.79 -17.64 1.06
C ALA A 108 13.60 -18.89 1.43
N LYS A 109 14.48 -19.38 0.54
CA LYS A 109 15.15 -20.69 0.67
C LYS A 109 16.66 -20.61 0.91
N SER A 110 17.28 -19.47 0.61
CA SER A 110 18.73 -19.32 0.68
C SER A 110 19.22 -19.24 2.12
N LYS A 111 20.40 -19.81 2.35
CA LYS A 111 21.14 -19.75 3.61
C LYS A 111 22.11 -18.57 3.59
N LYS A 112 22.58 -18.19 4.77
CA LYS A 112 23.65 -17.19 4.91
C LYS A 112 24.86 -17.61 4.08
N GLY A 113 25.33 -16.71 3.22
CA GLY A 113 26.48 -16.93 2.33
C GLY A 113 26.11 -17.27 0.89
N ASP A 114 24.88 -17.72 0.63
CA ASP A 114 24.41 -18.03 -0.72
C ASP A 114 24.36 -16.78 -1.60
N VAL A 115 24.52 -16.97 -2.91
CA VAL A 115 24.57 -15.88 -3.90
C VAL A 115 23.52 -16.09 -4.98
N PHE A 116 22.69 -15.09 -5.21
CA PHE A 116 21.79 -15.01 -6.34
C PHE A 116 22.42 -14.18 -7.46
N VAL A 117 22.31 -14.68 -8.69
CA VAL A 117 22.80 -13.99 -9.89
C VAL A 117 21.62 -13.57 -10.74
N LEU A 118 21.45 -12.27 -10.91
CA LEU A 118 20.48 -11.68 -11.81
C LEU A 118 21.18 -11.28 -13.11
N GLU A 119 20.84 -11.96 -14.20
CA GLU A 119 21.31 -11.63 -15.54
C GLU A 119 20.20 -10.89 -16.28
N HIS A 120 20.45 -9.67 -16.75
CA HIS A 120 19.53 -8.98 -17.65
C HIS A 120 20.25 -8.52 -18.92
N SER A 121 19.57 -8.68 -20.04
CA SER A 121 20.09 -8.30 -21.36
C SER A 121 19.49 -6.94 -21.74
N GLU A 122 20.34 -5.93 -21.96
CA GLU A 122 19.89 -4.65 -22.51
C GLU A 122 19.84 -4.69 -24.04
N ALA A 123 19.12 -3.73 -24.63
CA ALA A 123 18.81 -3.62 -26.06
C ALA A 123 20.04 -3.56 -27.02
N LYS A 124 21.27 -3.60 -26.50
CA LYS A 124 22.53 -3.60 -27.28
C LYS A 124 23.37 -4.88 -27.10
N GLY A 125 22.79 -5.96 -26.57
CA GLY A 125 23.49 -7.25 -26.42
C GLY A 125 24.51 -7.31 -25.28
N VAL A 126 24.61 -6.25 -24.48
CA VAL A 126 25.43 -6.24 -23.26
C VAL A 126 24.67 -6.95 -22.15
N LYS A 127 25.19 -8.09 -21.69
CA LYS A 127 24.69 -8.80 -20.51
C LYS A 127 25.19 -8.11 -19.25
N GLN A 128 24.29 -7.57 -18.45
CA GLN A 128 24.63 -7.09 -17.11
C GLN A 128 24.33 -8.20 -16.09
N ILE A 129 25.33 -8.49 -15.26
CA ILE A 129 25.26 -9.48 -14.20
C ILE A 129 25.28 -8.75 -12.86
N LYS A 130 24.22 -8.87 -12.07
CA LYS A 130 24.17 -8.41 -10.68
C LYS A 130 24.18 -9.61 -9.73
N LYS A 131 25.03 -9.57 -8.71
CA LYS A 131 25.13 -10.63 -7.69
C LYS A 131 24.60 -10.10 -6.36
N PHE A 132 23.72 -10.86 -5.73
CA PHE A 132 23.13 -10.55 -4.43
C PHE A 132 23.55 -11.64 -3.44
N LYS A 133 24.25 -11.29 -2.37
CA LYS A 133 24.66 -12.23 -1.33
C LYS A 133 23.66 -12.20 -0.18
N ASN A 134 23.17 -13.36 0.26
CA ASN A 134 22.37 -13.44 1.48
C ASN A 134 23.31 -13.29 2.70
N LEU A 135 23.18 -12.18 3.42
CA LEU A 135 23.99 -11.90 4.61
C LEU A 135 23.45 -12.58 5.88
N GLY A 136 22.25 -13.18 5.82
CA GLY A 136 21.50 -13.66 6.96
C GLY A 136 21.00 -12.51 7.84
N THR A 137 20.09 -12.81 8.76
CA THR A 137 19.75 -11.89 9.84
C THR A 137 20.76 -12.06 10.98
N THR A 138 21.60 -11.06 11.25
CA THR A 138 22.33 -10.97 12.51
C THR A 138 21.30 -10.65 13.60
N ILE A 139 20.79 -11.69 14.25
CA ILE A 139 20.16 -11.51 15.56
C ILE A 139 21.34 -11.36 16.52
N GLU A 140 21.68 -10.12 16.88
CA GLU A 140 22.50 -9.88 18.07
C GLU A 140 21.64 -10.28 19.27
N SER A 141 21.75 -11.53 19.69
CA SER A 141 21.32 -11.97 21.01
C SER A 141 22.18 -11.21 22.02
N LYS A 142 21.60 -10.17 22.63
CA LYS A 142 22.12 -9.59 23.87
C LYS A 142 21.82 -10.59 24.98
N ASP A 143 22.82 -11.42 25.30
CA ASP A 143 22.94 -12.04 26.62
C ASP A 143 23.42 -10.99 27.64
#